data_AF-A0A371MKS0-F1
#
_entry.id   AF-A0A371MKS0-F1
#
_cell.length_a   1.000
_cell.length_b   1.000
_cell.length_c   1.000
_cell.angle_alpha   90.00
_cell.angle_beta   90.00
_cell.angle_gamma   90.00
#
_symmetry.space_group_name_H-M   'P 1'
#
loop_
_entity.id
_entity.type
_entity.pdbx_description
1 polymer ?
#
loop_
_entity_poly.entity_id
_entity_poly.type
_entity_poly.pdbx_seq_one_letter_code
_entity_poly.pdbx_strand_id
1 'polypeptide(L)'
;MGSSDLHSDDFVLADTNLFVAVGGPENSKFQKLRKFAARHQITLQVPQRVAEELSTMHVADRVETAIEEGWATKINPPSPTDSDAVAAMDYVRREVARKSGKNEHEVEKADTVFAGLAIEFLRSGHSRVVVLTDDKIAAAAIEGAVVQQGYGESILVLRRSDIMDDGGDVRVI
;
A
#
# COMPACT_ATOMS: atom_id res chain seq x y z
N MET A 1 16.11 1.31 15.67
CA MET A 1 14.85 0.54 15.81
C MET A 1 13.73 1.45 15.34
N GLY A 2 13.34 1.36 14.06
CA GLY A 2 12.12 2.00 13.59
C GLY A 2 10.94 1.30 14.26
N SER A 3 10.03 2.07 14.87
CA SER A 3 8.83 1.49 15.46
C SER A 3 7.97 0.91 14.34
N SER A 4 7.51 -0.34 14.51
CA SER A 4 6.46 -0.94 13.68
C SER A 4 5.08 -0.29 13.93
N ASP A 5 4.99 0.65 14.88
CA ASP A 5 3.76 1.38 15.18
C ASP A 5 3.45 2.38 14.07
N LEU A 6 2.21 2.38 13.62
CA LEU A 6 1.65 3.40 12.72
C LEU A 6 1.42 4.71 13.47
N HIS A 7 1.91 5.80 12.88
CA HIS A 7 1.68 7.16 13.31
C HIS A 7 0.62 7.83 12.42
N SER A 8 -0.07 8.84 12.96
CA SER A 8 -1.13 9.56 12.24
C SER A 8 -0.62 10.37 11.04
N ASP A 9 0.67 10.67 10.98
CA ASP A 9 1.33 11.37 9.87
C ASP A 9 1.89 10.42 8.80
N ASP A 10 1.77 9.10 9.00
CA ASP A 10 2.20 8.13 7.99
C ASP A 10 1.34 8.20 6.73
N PHE A 11 2.00 8.14 5.57
CA PHE A 11 1.31 8.06 4.29
C PHE A 11 1.00 6.59 3.94
N VAL A 12 -0.25 6.15 4.13
CA VAL A 12 -0.61 4.73 4.08
C VAL A 12 -1.23 4.34 2.73
N LEU A 13 -0.47 3.68 1.86
CA LEU A 13 -0.93 3.13 0.57
C LEU A 13 -1.64 1.79 0.75
N ALA A 14 -2.81 1.62 0.13
CA ALA A 14 -3.63 0.40 0.26
C ALA A 14 -3.92 -0.28 -1.09
N ASP A 15 -3.63 -1.57 -1.17
CA ASP A 15 -3.73 -2.39 -2.38
C ASP A 15 -5.13 -3.00 -2.61
N THR A 16 -5.44 -3.35 -3.86
CA THR A 16 -6.64 -4.07 -4.29
C THR A 16 -6.88 -5.32 -3.45
N ASN A 17 -5.84 -6.12 -3.26
CA ASN A 17 -5.92 -7.38 -2.52
C ASN A 17 -6.35 -7.20 -1.06
N LEU A 18 -6.00 -6.09 -0.42
CA LEU A 18 -6.46 -5.76 0.93
C LEU A 18 -7.99 -5.61 0.94
N PHE A 19 -8.53 -4.78 0.05
CA PHE A 19 -9.98 -4.54 -0.03
C PHE A 19 -10.73 -5.81 -0.42
N VAL A 20 -10.20 -6.62 -1.34
CA VAL A 20 -10.79 -7.92 -1.67
C VAL A 20 -10.82 -8.84 -0.45
N ALA A 21 -9.74 -8.91 0.32
CA ALA A 21 -9.62 -9.84 1.45
C ALA A 21 -10.50 -9.48 2.66
N VAL A 22 -10.81 -8.20 2.86
CA VAL A 22 -11.68 -7.74 3.96
C VAL A 22 -13.17 -7.89 3.64
N GLY A 23 -13.54 -8.05 2.38
CA GLY A 23 -14.94 -8.20 1.96
C GLY A 23 -15.73 -6.88 2.00
N GLY A 24 -17.04 -6.99 1.75
CA GLY A 24 -17.94 -5.84 1.70
C GLY A 24 -18.14 -5.13 3.06
N PRO A 25 -18.81 -3.96 3.08
CA PRO A 25 -19.00 -3.14 4.29
C PRO A 25 -19.59 -3.87 5.51
N GLU A 26 -20.50 -4.83 5.28
CA GLU A 26 -21.12 -5.64 6.33
C GLU A 26 -20.17 -6.72 6.90
N ASN A 27 -19.00 -6.92 6.30
CA ASN A 27 -18.04 -7.92 6.74
C ASN A 27 -17.30 -7.47 8.01
N SER A 28 -17.21 -8.35 9.00
CA SER A 28 -16.44 -8.08 10.23
C SER A 28 -15.00 -7.64 9.96
N LYS A 29 -14.32 -8.15 8.92
CA LYS A 29 -12.95 -7.75 8.56
C LYS A 29 -12.90 -6.32 8.01
N PHE A 30 -13.90 -5.90 7.23
CA PHE A 30 -14.02 -4.52 6.78
C PHE A 30 -14.17 -3.57 7.98
N GLN A 31 -15.03 -3.94 8.94
CA GLN A 31 -15.21 -3.19 10.18
C GLN A 31 -13.93 -3.13 11.03
N LYS A 32 -13.11 -4.19 11.03
CA LYS A 32 -11.78 -4.18 11.68
C LYS A 32 -10.82 -3.21 10.97
N LEU A 33 -10.77 -3.22 9.65
CA LEU A 33 -9.94 -2.28 8.88
C LEU A 33 -10.35 -0.83 9.14
N ARG A 34 -11.65 -0.55 9.15
CA ARG A 34 -12.18 0.78 9.53
C ARG A 34 -11.75 1.18 10.94
N LYS A 35 -11.92 0.29 11.92
CA LYS A 35 -11.50 0.54 13.32
C LYS A 35 -10.00 0.76 13.44
N PHE A 36 -9.20 0.05 12.66
CA PHE A 36 -7.75 0.24 12.60
C PHE A 36 -7.40 1.63 12.07
N ALA A 37 -7.97 2.04 10.94
CA ALA A 37 -7.75 3.39 10.39
C ALA A 37 -8.15 4.48 11.40
N ALA A 38 -9.31 4.33 12.05
CA ALA A 38 -9.77 5.24 13.08
C ALA A 38 -8.86 5.28 14.32
N ARG A 39 -8.38 4.11 14.79
CA ARG A 39 -7.51 3.99 15.96
C ARG A 39 -6.18 4.72 15.75
N HIS A 40 -5.60 4.59 14.57
CA HIS A 40 -4.32 5.23 14.22
C HIS A 40 -4.51 6.64 13.65
N GLN A 41 -5.75 7.11 13.50
CA GLN A 41 -6.09 8.40 12.91
C GLN A 41 -5.48 8.60 11.52
N ILE A 42 -5.43 7.53 10.72
CA ILE A 42 -4.87 7.53 9.37
C ILE A 42 -5.99 7.55 8.32
N THR A 43 -5.66 8.05 7.14
CA THR A 43 -6.50 7.94 5.94
C THR A 43 -5.79 7.05 4.93
N LEU A 44 -6.43 5.95 4.52
CA LEU A 44 -5.87 5.07 3.50
C LEU A 44 -5.85 5.76 2.14
N GLN A 45 -4.69 5.74 1.51
CA GLN A 45 -4.43 6.33 0.21
C GLN A 45 -4.58 5.21 -0.82
N VAL A 46 -5.65 5.27 -1.60
CA VAL A 46 -5.99 4.24 -2.59
C VAL A 46 -5.59 4.74 -3.97
N PRO A 47 -4.56 4.17 -4.60
CA PRO A 47 -4.20 4.55 -5.97
C PRO A 47 -5.39 4.39 -6.92
N GLN A 48 -5.56 5.32 -7.86
CA GLN A 48 -6.65 5.26 -8.84
C GLN A 48 -6.71 3.90 -9.55
N ARG A 49 -5.55 3.31 -9.85
CA ARG A 49 -5.42 1.99 -10.46
C ARG A 49 -6.10 0.88 -9.63
N VAL A 50 -5.96 0.91 -8.31
CA VAL A 50 -6.60 -0.03 -7.37
C VAL A 50 -8.12 0.14 -7.41
N ALA A 51 -8.61 1.39 -7.40
CA ALA A 51 -10.04 1.66 -7.50
C ALA A 51 -10.65 1.17 -8.83
N GLU A 52 -9.92 1.30 -9.95
CA GLU A 52 -10.31 0.78 -11.27
C GLU A 52 -10.39 -0.75 -11.30
N GLU A 53 -9.45 -1.43 -10.66
CA GLU A 53 -9.44 -2.90 -10.54
C GLU A 53 -10.64 -3.41 -9.74
N LEU A 54 -10.91 -2.81 -8.57
CA LEU A 54 -12.08 -3.16 -7.76
C LEU A 54 -13.41 -2.89 -8.49
N SER A 55 -13.47 -1.83 -9.29
CA SER A 55 -14.62 -1.54 -10.16
C SER A 55 -14.84 -2.63 -11.20
N THR A 56 -13.76 -3.09 -11.85
CA THR A 56 -13.80 -4.17 -12.85
C THR A 56 -14.23 -5.50 -12.22
N MET A 57 -13.90 -5.72 -10.96
CA MET A 57 -14.29 -6.89 -10.17
C MET A 57 -15.71 -6.79 -9.58
N HIS A 58 -16.47 -5.71 -9.85
CA HIS A 58 -17.79 -5.43 -9.28
C HIS A 58 -17.82 -5.38 -7.75
N VAL A 59 -16.74 -4.88 -7.14
CA VAL A 59 -16.57 -4.76 -5.69
C VAL A 59 -16.01 -3.40 -5.25
N ALA A 60 -16.31 -2.37 -6.05
CA ALA A 60 -15.93 -0.98 -5.76
C ALA A 60 -16.59 -0.43 -4.49
N ASP A 61 -17.72 -1.01 -4.07
CA ASP A 61 -18.49 -0.66 -2.86
C ASP A 61 -17.59 -0.55 -1.62
N ARG A 62 -16.52 -1.35 -1.57
CA ARG A 62 -15.55 -1.35 -0.46
C ARG A 62 -14.76 -0.05 -0.36
N VAL A 63 -14.21 0.42 -1.48
CA VAL A 63 -13.43 1.67 -1.52
C VAL A 63 -14.37 2.87 -1.50
N GLU A 64 -15.50 2.79 -2.20
CA GLU A 64 -16.53 3.85 -2.20
C GLU A 64 -17.03 4.11 -0.78
N THR A 65 -17.44 3.06 -0.05
CA THR A 65 -17.85 3.19 1.36
C THR A 65 -16.73 3.75 2.23
N ALA A 66 -15.48 3.29 2.05
CA ALA A 66 -14.36 3.78 2.84
C ALA A 66 -14.08 5.28 2.61
N ILE A 67 -14.27 5.76 1.37
CA ILE A 67 -14.16 7.18 1.01
C ILE A 67 -15.34 7.97 1.57
N GLU A 68 -16.57 7.48 1.42
CA GLU A 68 -17.78 8.11 1.94
C GLU A 68 -17.75 8.26 3.47
N GLU A 69 -17.21 7.25 4.16
CA GLU A 69 -17.01 7.26 5.61
C GLU A 69 -15.74 8.02 6.06
N GLY A 70 -14.95 8.53 5.11
CA GLY A 70 -13.84 9.45 5.37
C GLY A 70 -12.53 8.83 5.89
N TRP A 71 -12.37 7.50 5.80
CA TRP A 71 -11.14 6.82 6.23
C TRP A 71 -10.29 6.28 5.07
N ALA A 72 -10.72 6.50 3.84
CA ALA A 72 -9.91 6.35 2.64
C ALA A 72 -10.04 7.58 1.72
N THR A 73 -9.07 7.76 0.84
CA THR A 73 -9.12 8.73 -0.26
C THR A 73 -8.48 8.14 -1.50
N LYS A 74 -8.94 8.57 -2.68
CA LYS A 74 -8.36 8.16 -3.95
C LYS A 74 -7.25 9.12 -4.35
N ILE A 75 -6.11 8.58 -4.75
CA ILE A 75 -4.95 9.36 -5.21
C ILE A 75 -4.59 9.04 -6.66
N ASN A 76 -3.97 10.01 -7.33
CA ASN A 76 -3.49 9.84 -8.69
C ASN A 76 -2.26 8.90 -8.71
N PRO A 77 -1.96 8.26 -9.86
CA PRO A 77 -0.67 7.61 -10.06
C PRO A 77 0.49 8.63 -9.95
N PRO A 78 1.73 8.16 -9.77
CA PRO A 78 2.88 9.04 -9.68
C PRO A 78 3.06 9.82 -10.99
N SER A 79 3.67 11.00 -10.89
CA SER A 79 3.93 11.86 -12.05
C SER A 79 4.81 11.12 -13.06
N PRO A 80 4.41 11.02 -14.34
CA PRO A 80 5.22 10.38 -15.37
C PRO A 80 6.51 11.17 -15.70
N THR A 81 6.65 12.39 -15.18
CA THR A 81 7.84 13.22 -15.33
C THR A 81 8.75 13.21 -14.11
N ASP A 82 8.37 12.56 -13.01
CA ASP A 82 9.27 12.31 -11.89
C ASP A 82 10.18 11.12 -12.23
N SER A 83 11.43 11.43 -12.58
CA SER A 83 12.41 10.42 -13.00
C SER A 83 12.71 9.39 -11.91
N ASP A 84 12.65 9.79 -10.64
CA ASP A 84 12.98 8.91 -9.52
C ASP A 84 11.80 7.99 -9.21
N ALA A 85 10.56 8.50 -9.31
CA ALA A 85 9.37 7.67 -9.24
C ALA A 85 9.34 6.64 -10.38
N VAL A 86 9.62 7.06 -11.63
CA VAL A 86 9.70 6.17 -12.78
C VAL A 86 10.80 5.12 -12.61
N ALA A 87 11.97 5.50 -12.11
CA ALA A 87 13.06 4.57 -11.85
C ALA A 87 12.69 3.50 -10.79
N ALA A 88 11.95 3.89 -9.74
CA ALA A 88 11.44 2.95 -8.75
C ALA A 88 10.39 1.99 -9.33
N MET A 89 9.47 2.49 -10.16
CA MET A 89 8.49 1.67 -10.88
C MET A 89 9.17 0.61 -11.75
N ASP A 90 10.21 1.02 -12.51
CA ASP A 90 10.96 0.13 -13.37
C ASP A 90 11.80 -0.89 -12.58
N TYR A 91 12.35 -0.49 -11.43
CA TYR A 91 13.02 -1.42 -10.51
C TYR A 91 12.07 -2.51 -10.04
N VAL A 92 10.89 -2.14 -9.54
CA VAL A 92 9.90 -3.12 -9.05
C VAL A 92 9.46 -4.04 -10.16
N ARG A 93 9.22 -3.51 -11.37
CA ARG A 93 8.86 -4.35 -12.52
C ARG A 93 9.89 -5.45 -12.77
N ARG A 94 11.18 -5.08 -12.83
CA ARG A 94 12.27 -6.06 -13.04
C ARG A 94 12.38 -7.06 -11.89
N GLU A 95 12.30 -6.59 -10.65
CA GLU A 95 12.47 -7.46 -9.49
C GLU A 95 11.30 -8.44 -9.31
N VAL A 96 10.06 -8.00 -9.53
CA VAL A 96 8.89 -8.89 -9.49
C VAL A 96 8.97 -9.91 -10.62
N ALA A 97 9.29 -9.50 -11.85
CA ALA A 97 9.48 -10.43 -12.96
C ALA A 97 10.55 -11.48 -12.64
N ARG A 98 11.73 -11.04 -12.17
CA ARG A 98 12.84 -11.90 -11.79
C ARG A 98 12.47 -12.90 -10.69
N LYS A 99 11.76 -12.47 -9.64
CA LYS A 99 11.42 -13.32 -8.48
C LYS A 99 10.24 -14.24 -8.74
N SER A 100 9.28 -13.82 -9.56
CA SER A 100 8.08 -14.61 -9.88
C SER A 100 8.27 -15.53 -11.08
N GLY A 101 9.33 -15.33 -11.88
CA GLY A 101 9.54 -16.04 -13.14
C GLY A 101 8.60 -15.60 -14.26
N LYS A 102 7.78 -14.56 -14.03
CA LYS A 102 6.93 -13.93 -15.03
C LYS A 102 7.75 -13.03 -15.94
N ASN A 103 7.25 -12.74 -17.13
CA ASN A 103 7.79 -11.69 -17.96
C ASN A 103 7.45 -10.31 -17.37
N GLU A 104 8.28 -9.30 -17.62
CA GLU A 104 8.02 -7.92 -17.15
C GLU A 104 6.69 -7.33 -17.64
N HIS A 105 6.20 -7.75 -18.81
CA HIS A 105 4.91 -7.30 -19.33
C HIS A 105 3.70 -7.96 -18.65
N GLU A 106 3.95 -9.01 -17.85
CA GLU A 106 2.94 -9.72 -17.05
C GLU A 106 2.95 -9.28 -15.57
N VAL A 107 3.87 -8.37 -15.20
CA VAL A 107 3.90 -7.77 -13.87
C VAL A 107 2.74 -6.80 -13.73
N GLU A 108 2.08 -6.86 -12.58
CA GLU A 108 0.91 -6.03 -12.30
C GLU A 108 1.31 -4.56 -12.21
N LYS A 109 0.59 -3.70 -12.92
CA LYS A 109 0.90 -2.26 -12.96
C LYS A 109 0.72 -1.61 -11.59
N ALA A 110 -0.23 -2.10 -10.79
CA ALA A 110 -0.48 -1.62 -9.44
C ALA A 110 0.79 -1.73 -8.58
N ASP A 111 1.48 -2.88 -8.58
CA ASP A 111 2.73 -3.10 -7.83
C ASP A 111 3.77 -2.02 -8.13
N THR A 112 3.96 -1.68 -9.40
CA THR A 112 4.94 -0.68 -9.81
C THR A 112 4.53 0.72 -9.34
N VAL A 113 3.24 1.06 -9.44
CA VAL A 113 2.68 2.36 -9.02
C VAL A 113 2.96 2.64 -7.55
N PHE A 114 2.90 1.62 -6.68
CA PHE A 114 3.19 1.80 -5.25
C PHE A 114 4.62 2.28 -4.99
N ALA A 115 5.60 1.76 -5.72
CA ALA A 115 6.98 2.19 -5.58
C ALA A 115 7.18 3.64 -6.06
N GLY A 116 6.57 4.00 -7.19
CA GLY A 116 6.63 5.37 -7.68
C GLY A 116 5.98 6.37 -6.72
N LEU A 117 4.79 6.04 -6.18
CA LEU A 117 4.12 6.86 -5.17
C LEU A 117 4.96 6.99 -3.90
N ALA A 118 5.53 5.88 -3.40
CA ALA A 118 6.37 5.93 -2.21
C ALA A 118 7.51 6.93 -2.38
N ILE A 119 8.23 6.89 -3.50
CA ILE A 119 9.31 7.84 -3.79
C ILE A 119 8.79 9.28 -3.91
N GLU A 120 7.72 9.51 -4.66
CA GLU A 120 7.15 10.84 -4.84
C GLU A 120 6.73 11.48 -3.50
N PHE A 121 6.09 10.69 -2.62
CA PHE A 121 5.66 11.17 -1.30
C PHE A 121 6.83 11.43 -0.36
N LEU A 122 7.83 10.56 -0.34
CA LEU A 122 9.04 10.78 0.47
C LEU A 122 9.80 12.03 0.02
N ARG A 123 9.91 12.25 -1.29
CA ARG A 123 10.55 13.46 -1.85
C ARG A 123 9.76 14.74 -1.61
N SER A 124 8.44 14.65 -1.50
CA SER A 124 7.58 15.80 -1.15
C SER A 124 7.61 16.14 0.35
N GLY A 125 8.38 15.39 1.16
CA GLY A 125 8.65 15.71 2.56
C GLY A 125 7.88 14.89 3.58
N HIS A 126 7.18 13.83 3.15
CA HIS A 126 6.58 12.89 4.09
C HIS A 126 7.69 12.11 4.82
N SER A 127 7.53 11.95 6.13
CA SER A 127 8.51 11.28 7.00
C SER A 127 8.62 9.79 6.71
N ARG A 128 7.48 9.15 6.42
CA ARG A 128 7.37 7.71 6.20
C ARG A 128 6.16 7.35 5.31
N VAL A 129 6.35 6.35 4.48
CA VAL A 129 5.30 5.71 3.68
C VAL A 129 5.06 4.31 4.23
N VAL A 130 3.79 3.94 4.37
CA VAL A 130 3.37 2.60 4.78
C VAL A 130 2.64 1.95 3.63
N VAL A 131 3.02 0.73 3.26
CA VAL A 131 2.38 -0.04 2.18
C VAL A 131 1.62 -1.20 2.78
N LEU A 132 0.31 -1.25 2.54
CA LEU A 132 -0.56 -2.34 2.95
C LEU A 132 -0.78 -3.32 1.79
N THR A 133 -0.10 -4.46 1.81
CA THR A 133 -0.27 -5.52 0.81
C THR A 133 0.02 -6.90 1.40
N ASP A 134 -0.69 -7.92 0.91
CA ASP A 134 -0.42 -9.33 1.22
C ASP A 134 0.54 -9.97 0.20
N ASP A 135 0.85 -9.32 -0.93
CA ASP A 135 1.80 -9.83 -1.92
C ASP A 135 3.25 -9.66 -1.43
N LYS A 136 3.89 -10.77 -1.06
CA LYS A 136 5.25 -10.79 -0.52
C LYS A 136 6.32 -10.43 -1.56
N ILE A 137 6.10 -10.76 -2.83
CA ILE A 137 7.07 -10.49 -3.90
C ILE A 137 7.03 -9.00 -4.22
N ALA A 138 5.83 -8.43 -4.38
CA ALA A 138 5.65 -7.00 -4.60
C ALA A 138 6.17 -6.18 -3.40
N ALA A 139 5.78 -6.55 -2.17
CA ALA A 139 6.27 -5.94 -0.94
C ALA A 139 7.80 -5.82 -0.90
N ALA A 140 8.50 -6.95 -1.08
CA ALA A 140 9.96 -6.98 -1.02
C ALA A 140 10.61 -6.22 -2.19
N ALA A 141 9.94 -6.12 -3.34
CA ALA A 141 10.43 -5.32 -4.46
C ALA A 141 10.26 -3.82 -4.20
N ILE A 142 9.12 -3.39 -3.64
CA ILE A 142 8.85 -2.00 -3.26
C ILE A 142 9.83 -1.54 -2.19
N GLU A 143 10.03 -2.31 -1.12
CA GLU A 143 11.06 -2.01 -0.10
C GLU A 143 12.44 -1.85 -0.74
N GLY A 144 12.83 -2.77 -1.63
CA GLY A 144 14.10 -2.70 -2.35
C GLY A 144 14.25 -1.43 -3.19
N ALA A 145 13.19 -0.99 -3.88
CA ALA A 145 13.21 0.24 -4.67
C ALA A 145 13.44 1.47 -3.77
N VAL A 146 12.75 1.54 -2.64
CA VAL A 146 12.82 2.65 -1.70
C VAL A 146 14.18 2.70 -0.99
N VAL A 147 14.72 1.53 -0.60
CA VAL A 147 16.07 1.40 -0.04
C VAL A 147 17.14 1.84 -1.05
N GLN A 148 17.01 1.46 -2.32
CA GLN A 148 17.98 1.83 -3.36
C GLN A 148 18.08 3.35 -3.56
N GLN A 149 17.00 4.07 -3.28
CA GLN A 149 16.96 5.54 -3.34
C GLN A 149 17.32 6.23 -2.02
N GLY A 150 17.75 5.48 -1.00
CA GLY A 150 18.23 6.02 0.27
C GLY A 150 17.17 6.26 1.33
N TYR A 151 15.94 5.77 1.13
CA TYR A 151 14.80 5.97 2.05
C TYR A 151 14.45 4.71 2.85
N GLY A 152 15.39 3.80 3.08
CA GLY A 152 15.11 2.50 3.71
C GLY A 152 14.47 2.58 5.10
N GLU A 153 14.78 3.61 5.87
CA GLU A 153 14.19 3.83 7.21
C GLU A 153 12.80 4.52 7.17
N SER A 154 12.37 4.95 5.98
CA SER A 154 11.12 5.69 5.74
C SER A 154 10.07 4.87 5.01
N ILE A 155 10.23 3.55 4.94
CA ILE A 155 9.24 2.62 4.39
C ILE A 155 8.88 1.57 5.44
N LEU A 156 7.59 1.28 5.55
CA LEU A 156 7.08 0.17 6.35
C LEU A 156 6.09 -0.61 5.50
N VAL A 157 6.25 -1.94 5.39
CA VAL A 157 5.23 -2.79 4.78
C VAL A 157 4.47 -3.51 5.88
N LEU A 158 3.15 -3.39 5.84
CA LEU A 158 2.24 -4.14 6.69
C LEU A 158 1.36 -5.06 5.84
N ARG A 159 1.09 -6.24 6.38
CA ARG A 159 0.17 -7.21 5.81
C ARG A 159 -1.17 -7.14 6.50
N ARG A 160 -2.16 -7.77 5.91
CA ARG A 160 -3.47 -7.92 6.54
C ARG A 160 -3.39 -8.65 7.89
N SER A 161 -2.49 -9.62 8.05
CA SER A 161 -2.27 -10.29 9.34
C SER A 161 -1.89 -9.32 10.44
N ASP A 162 -1.08 -8.32 10.11
CA ASP A 162 -0.51 -7.35 11.05
C ASP A 162 -1.58 -6.34 11.51
N ILE A 163 -2.68 -6.23 10.75
CA ILE A 163 -3.82 -5.34 11.02
C ILE A 163 -4.98 -6.06 11.72
N MET A 164 -5.19 -7.34 11.40
CA MET A 164 -6.44 -8.06 11.71
C MET A 164 -6.38 -8.94 12.96
N ASP A 165 -5.21 -9.10 13.56
CA ASP A 165 -5.07 -9.89 14.79
C ASP A 165 -5.57 -9.08 15.99
N ASP A 166 -6.80 -9.40 16.43
CA ASP A 166 -7.42 -8.86 17.64
C ASP A 166 -6.90 -9.62 18.87
N GLY A 167 -5.59 -9.60 19.16
CA GLY A 167 -5.07 -10.43 20.25
C GLY A 167 -3.60 -10.30 20.58
N GLY A 168 -3.26 -9.27 21.37
CA GLY A 168 -2.03 -9.20 22.15
C GLY A 168 -1.03 -8.18 21.63
N ASP A 169 -0.42 -7.46 22.56
CA ASP A 169 0.78 -6.64 22.35
C ASP A 169 1.64 -7.22 21.23
N VAL A 170 2.04 -6.38 20.27
CA VAL A 170 3.26 -6.64 19.51
C VAL A 170 4.42 -6.56 20.51
N ARG A 171 4.63 -7.63 21.27
CA ARG A 171 5.89 -7.88 21.97
C ARG A 171 6.85 -8.43 20.94
N VAL A 172 7.71 -7.56 20.43
CA VAL A 172 8.93 -7.98 19.76
C VAL A 172 9.91 -8.45 20.83
N ILE A 173 10.39 -9.68 20.68
CA ILE A 173 11.57 -10.22 21.37
C ILE A 173 12.80 -9.67 20.65
#